data_AF-A0A953LMZ0-F1
#
_entry.id   AF-A0A953LMZ0-F1
#
_cell.length_a   1.000
_cell.length_b   1.000
_cell.length_c   1.000
_cell.angle_alpha   90.00
_cell.angle_beta   90.00
_cell.angle_gamma   90.00
#
_symmetry.space_group_name_H-M   'P 1'
#
loop_
_entity.id
_entity.type
_entity.pdbx_description
1 polymer ?
#
loop_
_entity_poly.entity_id
_entity_poly.type
_entity_poly.pdbx_seq_one_letter_code
_entity_poly.pdbx_strand_id
1 'polypeptide(L)'
;WGPIASSYLGIVGIGALFLAVGLFASAASKNQIVVAIASFFGLLVLFSAGLMENLANGETAKKFFGHVNLWQHMDDFAKGIVDTRRLVYYVSAAALFLFLTARALEAKKWR
;
A
#
# COMPACT_ATOMS: atom_id res chain seq x y z
N TRP A 1 20.06 -17.37 -3.10
CA TRP A 1 20.22 -15.90 -3.09
C TRP A 1 19.06 -15.16 -3.78
N GLY A 2 18.55 -15.64 -4.93
CA GLY A 2 17.40 -15.01 -5.63
C GLY A 2 16.14 -14.78 -4.76
N PRO A 3 15.61 -15.82 -4.07
CA PRO A 3 14.41 -15.67 -3.22
C PRO A 3 14.58 -14.76 -2.00
N ILE A 4 15.82 -14.65 -1.50
CA ILE A 4 16.13 -13.77 -0.35
C ILE A 4 16.10 -12.30 -0.82
N ALA A 5 16.75 -12.00 -1.95
CA ALA A 5 16.77 -10.64 -2.50
C ALA A 5 15.37 -10.17 -2.93
N SER A 6 14.57 -11.04 -3.54
CA SER A 6 13.17 -10.73 -3.90
C SER A 6 12.30 -10.47 -2.67
N SER A 7 12.50 -11.24 -1.59
CA SER A 7 11.78 -11.04 -0.34
C SER A 7 12.10 -9.68 0.28
N TYR A 8 13.38 -9.29 0.31
CA TYR A 8 13.77 -7.95 0.78
C TYR A 8 13.18 -6.84 -0.08
N LEU A 9 13.16 -7.00 -1.40
CA LEU A 9 12.51 -6.03 -2.30
C LEU A 9 11.00 -5.92 -2.02
N GLY A 10 10.32 -7.03 -1.80
CA GLY A 10 8.91 -7.06 -1.42
C GLY A 10 8.65 -6.32 -0.10
N ILE A 11 9.47 -6.58 0.92
CA ILE A 11 9.38 -5.92 2.24
C ILE A 11 9.60 -4.40 2.11
N VAL A 12 10.61 -3.98 1.34
CA VAL A 12 10.88 -2.54 1.12
C VAL A 12 9.72 -1.88 0.38
N GLY A 13 9.17 -2.52 -0.65
CA GLY A 13 8.03 -1.99 -1.41
C GLY A 13 6.76 -1.84 -0.57
N ILE A 14 6.39 -2.89 0.17
CA ILE A 14 5.22 -2.87 1.06
C ILE A 14 5.43 -1.87 2.20
N GLY A 15 6.62 -1.86 2.80
CA GLY A 15 6.97 -0.92 3.87
C GLY A 15 6.90 0.53 3.42
N ALA A 16 7.42 0.85 2.23
CA ALA A 16 7.35 2.19 1.66
C ALA A 16 5.90 2.66 1.45
N LEU A 17 5.03 1.78 0.94
CA LEU A 17 3.61 2.08 0.80
C LEU A 17 2.95 2.35 2.16
N PHE A 18 3.22 1.50 3.16
CA PHE A 18 2.63 1.65 4.50
C PHE A 18 3.07 2.95 5.18
N LEU A 19 4.36 3.30 5.06
CA LEU A 19 4.89 4.56 5.57
C LEU A 19 4.26 5.76 4.88
N ALA A 20 4.08 5.71 3.55
CA ALA A 20 3.43 6.80 2.81
C ALA A 20 1.98 7.02 3.25
N VAL A 21 1.21 5.95 3.48
CA VAL A 21 -0.17 6.04 3.98
C VAL A 21 -0.21 6.64 5.38
N GLY A 22 0.66 6.18 6.29
CA GLY A 22 0.74 6.71 7.65
C GLY A 22 1.16 8.19 7.69
N LEU A 23 2.11 8.58 6.83
CA LEU A 23 2.51 9.97 6.66
C LEU A 23 1.36 10.85 6.17
N PHE A 24 0.57 10.38 5.21
CA PHE A 24 -0.62 11.09 4.75
C PHE A 24 -1.64 11.29 5.87
N ALA A 25 -1.94 10.22 6.62
CA ALA A 25 -2.86 10.30 7.77
C ALA A 25 -2.35 11.28 8.84
N SER A 26 -1.04 11.30 9.08
CA SER A 26 -0.40 12.25 10.01
C SER A 26 -0.49 13.70 9.52
N ALA A 27 -0.26 13.95 8.23
CA ALA A 27 -0.37 15.29 7.67
C ALA A 27 -1.82 15.84 7.70
N ALA A 28 -2.81 14.95 7.55
CA ALA A 28 -4.22 15.32 7.52
C ALA A 28 -4.81 15.69 8.89
N SER A 29 -4.22 15.25 10.01
CA SER A 29 -4.77 15.46 11.35
C SER A 29 -3.79 16.14 12.32
N LYS A 30 -4.31 16.87 13.31
CA LYS A 30 -3.52 17.42 14.44
C LYS A 30 -3.57 16.51 15.68
N ASN A 31 -4.51 15.57 15.73
CA ASN A 31 -4.71 14.70 16.89
C ASN A 31 -4.10 13.32 16.64
N GLN A 32 -3.07 12.96 17.41
CA GLN A 32 -2.33 11.70 17.27
C GLN A 32 -3.22 10.46 17.41
N ILE A 33 -4.28 10.53 18.22
CA ILE A 33 -5.25 9.42 18.37
C ILE A 33 -5.99 9.19 17.05
N VAL A 34 -6.43 10.27 16.40
CA VAL A 34 -7.10 10.20 15.09
C VAL A 34 -6.13 9.68 14.03
N VAL A 35 -4.85 10.10 14.05
CA VAL A 35 -3.82 9.59 13.14
C VAL A 35 -3.64 8.08 13.28
N ALA A 36 -3.54 7.59 14.52
CA ALA A 36 -3.37 6.16 14.80
C ALA A 36 -4.56 5.34 14.29
N ILE A 37 -5.79 5.78 14.58
CA ILE A 37 -7.01 5.12 14.12
C ILE A 37 -7.10 5.14 12.59
N ALA A 38 -6.90 6.30 11.96
CA ALA A 38 -6.98 6.43 10.51
C ALA A 38 -5.92 5.58 9.78
N SER A 39 -4.69 5.57 10.30
CA SER A 39 -3.61 4.74 9.74
C SER A 39 -3.92 3.26 9.90
N PHE A 40 -4.41 2.84 11.08
CA PHE A 40 -4.77 1.45 11.33
C PHE A 40 -5.88 0.97 10.38
N PHE A 41 -6.99 1.71 10.28
CA PHE A 41 -8.08 1.34 9.38
C PHE A 41 -7.68 1.43 7.91
N GLY A 42 -6.89 2.43 7.50
CA GLY A 42 -6.40 2.56 6.13
C GLY A 42 -5.52 1.38 5.71
N LEU A 43 -4.59 0.97 6.58
CA LEU A 43 -3.75 -0.20 6.36
C LEU A 43 -4.55 -1.50 6.41
N LEU A 44 -5.53 -1.61 7.32
CA LEU A 44 -6.40 -2.78 7.42
C LEU A 44 -7.19 -2.98 6.13
N VAL A 45 -7.75 -1.92 5.54
CA VAL A 45 -8.46 -1.98 4.26
C VAL A 45 -7.53 -2.38 3.12
N LEU A 46 -6.34 -1.78 3.03
CA LEU A 46 -5.33 -2.17 2.03
C LEU A 46 -4.96 -3.66 2.13
N PHE A 47 -4.78 -4.15 3.36
CA PHE A 47 -4.40 -5.53 3.61
C PHE A 47 -5.55 -6.53 3.37
N SER A 48 -6.78 -6.13 3.67
CA SER A 48 -7.98 -6.96 3.46
C SER A 48 -8.50 -6.92 2.01
N ALA A 49 -7.98 -6.03 1.16
CA ALA A 49 -8.30 -6.01 -0.27
C ALA A 49 -8.02 -7.35 -0.98
N GLY A 50 -7.02 -8.11 -0.53
CA GLY A 50 -6.74 -9.46 -1.04
C GLY A 50 -7.83 -10.50 -0.73
N LEU A 51 -8.59 -10.32 0.36
CA LEU A 51 -9.72 -11.21 0.69
C LEU A 51 -10.90 -10.99 -0.26
N MET A 52 -11.03 -9.77 -0.79
CA MET A 52 -12.11 -9.40 -1.72
C MET A 52 -11.96 -10.05 -3.09
N GLU A 53 -10.76 -10.50 -3.48
CA GLU A 53 -10.54 -11.24 -4.73
C GLU A 53 -11.40 -12.51 -4.80
N ASN A 54 -11.47 -13.26 -3.69
CA ASN A 54 -12.24 -14.51 -3.62
C ASN A 54 -13.77 -14.27 -3.57
N LEU A 55 -14.17 -13.09 -3.11
CA LEU A 55 -15.57 -12.66 -2.99
C LEU A 55 -16.07 -11.92 -4.25
N ALA A 56 -15.16 -11.53 -5.16
CA ALA A 56 -15.50 -10.76 -6.33
C ALA A 56 -16.23 -11.60 -7.39
N ASN A 57 -17.42 -11.15 -7.78
CA ASN A 57 -18.19 -11.71 -8.89
C ASN A 57 -17.82 -11.00 -10.20
N GLY A 58 -17.33 -11.75 -11.19
CA GLY A 58 -16.91 -11.24 -12.50
C GLY A 58 -15.39 -11.16 -12.70
N GLU A 59 -14.95 -11.47 -13.92
CA GLU A 59 -13.52 -11.62 -14.27
C GLU A 59 -12.72 -10.31 -14.12
N THR A 60 -13.34 -9.18 -14.46
CA THR A 60 -12.72 -7.85 -14.34
C THR A 60 -12.47 -7.46 -12.89
N ALA A 61 -13.44 -7.71 -12.00
CA ALA A 61 -13.30 -7.42 -10.57
C ALA A 61 -12.22 -8.30 -9.95
N LYS A 62 -12.19 -9.60 -10.28
CA LYS A 62 -11.12 -10.52 -9.83
C LYS A 62 -9.73 -10.06 -10.28
N LYS A 63 -9.57 -9.66 -11.55
CA LYS A 63 -8.29 -9.12 -12.06
C LYS A 63 -7.84 -7.86 -11.32
N PHE A 64 -8.78 -6.97 -10.99
CA PHE A 64 -8.48 -5.76 -10.24
C PHE A 64 -8.06 -6.07 -8.79
N PHE A 65 -8.84 -6.87 -8.08
CA PHE A 65 -8.53 -7.25 -6.70
C PHE A 65 -7.24 -8.08 -6.60
N GLY A 66 -6.99 -8.97 -7.56
CA GLY A 66 -5.73 -9.71 -7.65
C GLY A 66 -4.51 -8.80 -7.88
N HIS A 67 -4.66 -7.69 -8.63
CA HIS A 67 -3.59 -6.72 -8.80
C HIS A 67 -3.27 -5.93 -7.51
N VAL A 68 -4.25 -5.78 -6.62
CA VAL A 68 -4.10 -5.10 -5.32
C VAL A 68 -3.76 -6.10 -4.20
N ASN A 69 -3.80 -7.40 -4.47
CA ASN A 69 -3.66 -8.45 -3.47
C ASN A 69 -2.23 -8.54 -2.92
N LEU A 70 -2.01 -7.86 -1.80
CA LEU A 70 -0.72 -7.84 -1.09
C LEU A 70 -0.28 -9.24 -0.63
N TRP A 71 -1.22 -10.14 -0.31
CA TRP A 71 -0.88 -11.51 0.09
C TRP A 71 -0.26 -12.31 -1.04
N GLN A 72 -0.86 -12.24 -2.22
CA GLN A 72 -0.32 -12.90 -3.41
C GLN A 72 1.04 -12.31 -3.78
N HIS A 73 1.19 -10.99 -3.69
CA HIS A 73 2.48 -10.34 -3.92
C HIS A 73 3.55 -10.89 -2.96
N MET A 74 3.26 -10.97 -1.66
CA MET A 74 4.19 -11.50 -0.64
C MET A 74 4.57 -12.96 -0.91
N ASP A 75 3.62 -13.83 -1.23
CA ASP A 75 3.87 -15.23 -1.55
C ASP A 75 4.77 -15.38 -2.79
N ASP A 76 4.54 -14.58 -3.82
CA ASP A 76 5.37 -14.62 -5.01
C ASP A 76 6.78 -14.07 -4.76
N PHE A 77 6.93 -13.01 -3.95
CA PHE A 77 8.25 -12.54 -3.53
C PHE A 77 9.01 -13.58 -2.71
N ALA A 78 8.32 -14.31 -1.82
CA ALA A 78 8.90 -15.40 -1.04
C ALA A 78 9.39 -16.56 -1.94
N LYS A 79 8.71 -16.80 -3.07
CA LYS A 79 9.10 -17.78 -4.09
C LYS A 79 10.23 -17.32 -5.01
N GLY A 80 10.69 -16.07 -4.92
CA GLY A 80 11.70 -15.54 -5.84
C GLY A 80 11.14 -14.84 -7.08
N ILE A 81 9.83 -14.70 -7.19
CA ILE A 81 9.16 -14.17 -8.39
C ILE A 81 8.98 -12.66 -8.22
N VAL A 82 9.81 -11.89 -8.92
CA VAL A 82 9.70 -10.43 -8.99
C VAL A 82 9.04 -10.04 -10.30
N ASP A 83 7.76 -9.70 -10.26
CA ASP A 83 7.06 -9.09 -11.40
C ASP A 83 7.12 -7.56 -11.29
N THR A 84 7.54 -6.89 -12.37
CA THR A 84 7.60 -5.43 -12.50
C THR A 84 6.26 -4.77 -12.20
N ARG A 85 5.13 -5.42 -12.50
CA ARG A 85 3.78 -4.90 -12.22
C ARG A 85 3.58 -4.58 -10.73
N ARG A 86 4.14 -5.41 -9.84
CA ARG A 86 4.03 -5.22 -8.38
C ARG A 86 4.90 -4.07 -7.91
N LEU A 87 6.11 -3.96 -8.46
CA LEU A 87 7.02 -2.85 -8.16
C LEU A 87 6.42 -1.51 -8.59
N VAL A 88 5.83 -1.46 -9.80
CA VAL A 88 5.13 -0.26 -10.28
C VAL A 88 3.94 0.07 -9.39
N TYR A 89 3.17 -0.93 -8.94
CA TYR A 89 2.10 -0.72 -7.97
C TYR A 89 2.60 -0.07 -6.66
N TYR A 90 3.64 -0.61 -6.02
CA TYR A 90 4.17 -0.04 -4.78
C TYR A 90 4.71 1.37 -4.96
N VAL A 91 5.50 1.62 -6.01
CA VAL A 91 6.11 2.92 -6.27
C VAL A 91 5.04 3.97 -6.59
N SER A 92 4.08 3.65 -7.47
CA SER A 92 3.02 4.57 -7.86
C SER A 92 2.07 4.88 -6.69
N ALA A 93 1.67 3.87 -5.92
CA ALA A 93 0.82 4.06 -4.76
C ALA A 93 1.54 4.86 -3.66
N ALA A 94 2.80 4.56 -3.37
CA ALA A 94 3.60 5.33 -2.42
C ALA A 94 3.77 6.79 -2.89
N ALA A 95 4.08 7.01 -4.17
CA ALA A 95 4.19 8.36 -4.74
C ALA A 95 2.88 9.15 -4.63
N LEU A 96 1.73 8.50 -4.87
CA LEU A 96 0.41 9.12 -4.71
C LEU A 96 0.17 9.56 -3.27
N PHE A 97 0.41 8.70 -2.27
CA PHE A 97 0.22 9.06 -0.87
C PHE A 97 1.20 10.13 -0.40
N LEU A 98 2.46 10.11 -0.85
CA LEU A 98 3.43 11.17 -0.56
C LEU A 98 3.03 12.50 -1.21
N PHE A 99 2.51 12.47 -2.43
CA PHE A 99 1.97 13.66 -3.08
C PHE A 99 0.78 14.24 -2.30
N LEU A 100 -0.16 13.39 -1.87
CA LEU A 100 -1.27 13.80 -1.02
C LEU A 100 -0.79 14.36 0.33
N THR A 101 0.26 13.78 0.90
CA THR A 101 0.91 14.27 2.12
C THR A 101 1.44 15.69 1.93
N ALA A 102 2.16 15.94 0.82
CA ALA A 102 2.68 17.25 0.50
C ALA A 102 1.55 18.28 0.34
N ARG A 103 0.47 17.93 -0.37
CA ARG A 103 -0.70 18.80 -0.53
C ARG A 103 -1.43 19.08 0.78
N ALA A 104 -1.57 18.08 1.65
CA ALA A 104 -2.16 18.26 2.97
C ALA A 104 -1.33 19.22 3.83
N LEU A 105 -0.01 19.14 3.74
CA LEU A 105 0.91 20.02 4.46
C LEU A 105 0.84 21.47 3.92
N GLU A 106 0.80 21.65 2.60
CA GLU A 106 0.61 22.95 1.97
C GLU A 106 -0.72 23.58 2.40
N ALA A 107 -1.83 22.84 2.34
CA ALA A 107 -3.14 23.34 2.76
C ALA A 107 -3.16 23.78 4.23
N LYS A 108 -2.38 23.11 5.09
CA LYS A 108 -2.24 23.46 6.52
C LYS A 108 -1.36 24.69 6.74
N LYS A 109 -0.39 24.95 5.85
CA LYS A 109 0.48 26.13 5.91
C LYS A 109 -0.28 27.41 5.55
N TRP A 110 -1.32 27.31 4.72
CA TRP A 110 -2.10 28.45 4.22
C TRP A 110 -3.35 28.72 5.08
N ARG A 111 -3.57 27.94 6.13
CA ARG A 111 -4.60 28.12 7.17
C ARG A 111 -3.99 28.66 8.45
#